data_AF-A0A2V6C6F3-F1
#
_entry.id   AF-A0A2V6C6F3-F1
#
_cell.length_a   1.000
_cell.length_b   1.000
_cell.length_c   1.000
_cell.angle_alpha   90.00
_cell.angle_beta   90.00
_cell.angle_gamma   90.00
#
_symmetry.space_group_name_H-M   'P 1'
#
loop_
_entity.id
_entity.type
_entity.pdbx_description
1 polymer ?
#
loop_
_entity_poly.entity_id
_entity_poly.type
_entity_poly.pdbx_seq_one_letter_code
_entity_poly.pdbx_strand_id
1 'polypeptide(L)'
;MLLRFYLTADVTMVHAALGARLCVLCILLIPLGILGNDLYVSPDGTPLGPGTMAQPYDLDTALSGQVGQAGDTVWLSGGNYVIGHIDTKIEGAPGQPITFRQMPGEWARVDGSLTFYSSAGNVVLRDFELYSSDTNRLSSQIGVGFDPTDIKIIPGVASYVPNMSFINLVVHDQTRHGFYISEYATNNLVYGCLVYNNGWASPDNAEGHNFYVQSNRGTREITDNVAFNASGANFQIYENATNMRLVGITLDGNVAFNAGAIQAVRNYRDWIVGVDAPALGADGIILKSNMGYYAPGSGALEQVQIGREGVNGSVALLNNYLPQGLVMNNWTIAAVAGNLFAAQNSSYIVNLNQTQVPLATAWNDNSYLRSGSGGDFLGNSTEYGFYDWQGDTGYDSHSTYSAAKLTGTKVFVRPNRYEAGRANIIVYNWDKLSDVTVDISSALAPGAAYEVRNAQDFFAPPVLTGVFDGQPLDL
;
A
#
# COMPACT_ATOMS: atom_id res chain seq x y z
N MET A 1 18.40 -44.81 -41.08
CA MET A 1 18.07 -45.21 -42.46
C MET A 1 18.86 -44.33 -43.41
N LEU A 2 19.55 -44.97 -44.37
CA LEU A 2 20.52 -44.46 -45.35
C LEU A 2 20.04 -43.19 -46.09
N LEU A 3 20.84 -42.16 -46.32
CA LEU A 3 22.01 -41.97 -47.21
C LEU A 3 21.62 -41.26 -48.52
N ARG A 4 22.48 -40.30 -48.88
CA ARG A 4 22.50 -39.37 -50.02
C ARG A 4 22.10 -39.97 -51.38
N PHE A 5 21.57 -39.09 -52.24
CA PHE A 5 21.82 -39.13 -53.69
C PHE A 5 22.33 -37.78 -54.18
N TYR A 6 23.50 -37.81 -54.83
CA TYR A 6 23.97 -36.81 -55.79
C TYR A 6 23.61 -37.31 -57.18
N LEU A 7 23.23 -36.38 -58.07
CA LEU A 7 23.42 -36.58 -59.51
C LEU A 7 23.69 -35.24 -60.19
N THR A 8 24.68 -35.34 -61.07
CA THR A 8 25.43 -34.37 -61.85
C THR A 8 24.72 -33.92 -63.12
N ALA A 9 25.04 -32.71 -63.61
CA ALA A 9 25.39 -32.48 -65.02
C ALA A 9 25.95 -31.06 -65.24
N ASP A 10 27.17 -31.00 -65.77
CA ASP A 10 27.85 -29.81 -66.32
C ASP A 10 27.41 -29.55 -67.77
N VAL A 11 27.16 -28.28 -68.14
CA VAL A 11 27.26 -27.77 -69.53
C VAL A 11 27.68 -26.28 -69.55
N THR A 12 28.94 -26.06 -69.97
CA THR A 12 29.58 -24.97 -70.76
C THR A 12 29.30 -23.45 -70.55
N MET A 13 30.45 -22.74 -70.51
CA MET A 13 30.78 -21.31 -70.58
C MET A 13 29.93 -20.35 -71.47
N VAL A 14 29.83 -19.07 -71.07
CA VAL A 14 30.55 -17.88 -71.64
C VAL A 14 30.08 -16.57 -70.95
N HIS A 15 31.08 -15.71 -70.63
CA HIS A 15 31.12 -14.29 -70.22
C HIS A 15 29.84 -13.40 -70.20
N ALA A 16 29.67 -12.62 -69.13
CA ALA A 16 29.54 -11.14 -69.14
C ALA A 16 29.39 -10.56 -67.72
N ALA A 17 29.63 -9.26 -67.58
CA ALA A 17 30.12 -8.55 -66.38
C ALA A 17 29.05 -7.92 -65.47
N LEU A 18 29.56 -7.30 -64.38
CA LEU A 18 28.96 -6.37 -63.40
C LEU A 18 28.30 -6.97 -62.15
N GLY A 19 29.11 -7.14 -61.10
CA GLY A 19 28.64 -7.22 -59.72
C GLY A 19 28.41 -5.83 -59.12
N ALA A 20 27.15 -5.45 -58.92
CA ALA A 20 26.79 -4.31 -58.09
C ALA A 20 26.91 -4.71 -56.60
N ARG A 21 27.81 -4.04 -55.86
CA ARG A 21 27.89 -4.18 -54.40
C ARG A 21 26.73 -3.40 -53.77
N LEU A 22 25.74 -4.12 -53.25
CA LEU A 22 24.70 -3.55 -52.40
C LEU A 22 25.28 -3.40 -50.98
N CYS A 23 25.81 -2.21 -50.65
CA CYS A 23 26.07 -1.84 -49.26
C CYS A 23 24.72 -1.50 -48.60
N VAL A 24 24.15 -2.44 -47.84
CA VAL A 24 23.01 -2.16 -46.96
C VAL A 24 23.53 -1.37 -45.76
N LEU A 25 23.33 -0.05 -45.79
CA LEU A 25 23.56 0.82 -44.65
C LEU A 25 22.47 0.54 -43.61
N CYS A 26 22.76 -0.29 -42.61
CA CYS A 26 21.91 -0.41 -41.43
C CYS A 26 22.01 0.90 -40.64
N ILE A 27 21.06 1.81 -40.85
CA ILE A 27 20.86 2.95 -39.95
C ILE A 27 20.33 2.36 -38.64
N LEU A 28 21.20 2.25 -37.65
CA LEU A 28 20.81 2.09 -36.25
C LEU A 28 20.01 3.35 -35.86
N LEU A 29 18.69 3.24 -35.91
CA LEU A 29 17.80 4.14 -35.18
C LEU A 29 18.01 3.85 -33.70
N ILE A 30 19.00 4.52 -33.10
CA ILE A 30 19.08 4.66 -31.66
C ILE A 30 17.87 5.52 -31.30
N PRO A 31 16.90 5.03 -30.51
CA PRO A 31 15.91 5.92 -29.94
C PRO A 31 16.71 6.86 -29.03
N LEU A 32 16.88 8.11 -29.47
CA LEU A 32 17.25 9.20 -28.58
C LEU A 32 16.08 9.31 -27.61
N GLY A 33 16.16 8.58 -26.49
CA GLY A 33 15.37 8.91 -25.33
C GLY A 33 15.71 10.35 -25.02
N ILE A 34 14.72 11.24 -25.15
CA ILE A 34 14.84 12.58 -24.60
C ILE A 34 15.06 12.36 -23.10
N LEU A 35 16.25 12.69 -22.61
CA LEU A 35 16.55 12.68 -21.19
C LEU A 35 15.60 13.70 -20.56
N GLY A 36 14.88 13.29 -19.51
CA GLY A 36 14.08 14.21 -18.72
C GLY A 36 14.95 15.30 -18.11
N ASN A 37 14.43 16.51 -18.02
CA ASN A 37 15.11 17.62 -17.38
C ASN A 37 14.91 17.58 -15.87
N ASP A 38 15.85 18.18 -15.14
CA ASP A 38 15.69 18.49 -13.73
C ASP A 38 15.06 19.88 -13.58
N LEU A 39 13.90 19.92 -12.96
CA LEU A 39 13.23 21.13 -12.50
C LEU A 39 13.37 21.25 -10.99
N TYR A 40 13.53 22.47 -10.48
CA TYR A 40 13.74 22.72 -9.06
C TYR A 40 12.60 23.56 -8.51
N VAL A 41 12.14 23.15 -7.33
CA VAL A 41 11.04 23.77 -6.59
C VAL A 41 11.53 24.09 -5.18
N SER A 42 11.19 25.27 -4.66
CA SER A 42 11.55 25.70 -3.30
C SER A 42 10.39 26.42 -2.62
N PRO A 43 10.33 26.50 -1.28
CA PRO A 43 9.28 27.24 -0.57
C PRO A 43 9.18 28.71 -1.01
N ASP A 44 10.31 29.34 -1.32
CA ASP A 44 10.41 30.73 -1.78
C ASP A 44 10.48 30.85 -3.31
N GLY A 45 10.12 29.77 -4.02
CA GLY A 45 10.08 29.75 -5.48
C GLY A 45 9.03 30.71 -6.05
N THR A 46 9.06 30.93 -7.36
CA THR A 46 8.12 31.85 -8.01
C THR A 46 7.56 31.27 -9.30
N PRO A 47 6.40 31.74 -9.79
CA PRO A 47 5.82 31.23 -11.03
C PRO A 47 6.55 31.73 -12.28
N LEU A 48 7.44 32.72 -12.12
CA LEU A 48 8.11 33.44 -13.23
C LEU A 48 9.51 32.91 -13.53
N GLY A 49 10.04 31.99 -12.71
CA GLY A 49 11.37 31.41 -12.91
C GLY A 49 11.42 30.38 -14.07
N PRO A 50 12.62 29.99 -14.53
CA PRO A 50 12.79 28.88 -15.46
C PRO A 50 12.83 27.49 -14.79
N GLY A 51 12.57 27.38 -13.49
CA GLY A 51 12.63 26.11 -12.75
C GLY A 51 14.05 25.56 -12.56
N THR A 52 15.05 26.45 -12.53
CA THR A 52 16.45 26.05 -12.28
C THR A 52 16.76 26.13 -10.80
N MET A 53 17.81 25.45 -10.32
CA MET A 53 18.22 25.52 -8.91
C MET A 53 18.45 26.96 -8.40
N ALA A 54 18.90 27.87 -9.27
CA ALA A 54 19.12 29.29 -8.91
C ALA A 54 17.83 30.15 -8.98
N GLN A 55 16.82 29.70 -9.72
CA GLN A 55 15.54 30.38 -9.91
C GLN A 55 14.42 29.33 -9.97
N PRO A 56 14.09 28.71 -8.82
CA PRO A 56 13.15 27.59 -8.74
C PRO A 56 11.70 28.05 -8.94
N TYR A 57 10.86 27.11 -9.35
CA TYR A 57 9.40 27.27 -9.31
C TYR A 57 8.90 27.21 -7.86
N ASP A 58 7.75 27.83 -7.58
CA ASP A 58 6.92 27.40 -6.45
C ASP A 58 6.23 26.06 -6.76
N LEU A 59 5.75 25.37 -5.72
CA LEU A 59 5.17 24.04 -5.88
C LEU A 59 3.82 24.07 -6.61
N ASP A 60 3.02 25.12 -6.42
CA ASP A 60 1.73 25.30 -7.12
C ASP A 60 1.93 25.36 -8.64
N THR A 61 2.95 26.10 -9.09
CA THR A 61 3.32 26.21 -10.50
C THR A 61 3.76 24.85 -11.05
N ALA A 62 4.63 24.14 -10.33
CA ALA A 62 5.08 22.80 -10.74
C ALA A 62 3.92 21.79 -10.79
N LEU A 63 2.91 21.96 -9.92
CA LEU A 63 1.72 21.12 -9.87
C LEU A 63 0.60 21.54 -10.84
N SER A 64 0.74 22.65 -11.54
CA SER A 64 -0.30 23.20 -12.42
C SER A 64 -0.50 22.40 -13.72
N GLY A 65 0.46 21.57 -14.10
CA GLY A 65 0.53 20.91 -15.41
C GLY A 65 0.89 21.85 -16.57
N GLN A 66 1.27 23.11 -16.29
CA GLN A 66 1.74 24.07 -17.30
C GLN A 66 3.26 24.05 -17.49
N VAL A 67 3.99 23.45 -16.55
CA VAL A 67 5.45 23.30 -16.60
C VAL A 67 5.82 21.83 -16.42
N GLY A 68 7.03 21.47 -16.85
CA GLY A 68 7.46 20.08 -16.92
C GLY A 68 6.91 19.32 -18.12
N GLN A 69 7.66 18.31 -18.54
CA GLN A 69 7.34 17.41 -19.64
C GLN A 69 7.52 15.97 -19.20
N ALA A 70 6.91 15.04 -19.94
CA ALA A 70 7.07 13.61 -19.69
C ALA A 70 8.55 13.21 -19.55
N GLY A 71 8.88 12.54 -18.45
CA GLY A 71 10.24 12.12 -18.10
C GLY A 71 10.98 13.07 -17.17
N ASP A 72 10.52 14.32 -16.99
CA ASP A 72 11.18 15.29 -16.12
C ASP A 72 11.13 14.86 -14.63
N THR A 73 12.15 15.26 -13.89
CA THR A 73 12.17 15.17 -12.42
C THR A 73 12.07 16.55 -11.82
N VAL A 74 11.07 16.75 -10.96
CA VAL A 74 10.85 17.95 -10.16
C VAL A 74 11.40 17.70 -8.75
N TRP A 75 12.50 18.37 -8.44
CA TRP A 75 13.20 18.31 -7.16
C TRP A 75 12.65 19.34 -6.18
N LEU A 76 12.11 18.88 -5.04
CA LEU A 76 11.63 19.72 -3.95
C LEU A 76 12.77 19.95 -2.94
N SER A 77 13.19 21.20 -2.79
CA SER A 77 14.12 21.61 -1.74
C SER A 77 13.49 21.44 -0.34
N GLY A 78 14.32 21.39 0.68
CA GLY A 78 13.89 21.32 2.06
C GLY A 78 13.15 22.58 2.50
N GLY A 79 12.12 22.40 3.32
CA GLY A 79 11.32 23.48 3.87
C GLY A 79 9.82 23.24 3.76
N ASN A 80 9.04 24.25 4.14
CA ASN A 80 7.59 24.15 4.26
C ASN A 80 6.87 24.79 3.07
N TYR A 81 6.09 24.00 2.36
CA TYR A 81 5.27 24.39 1.21
C TYR A 81 3.81 24.46 1.63
N VAL A 82 3.21 25.65 1.67
CA VAL A 82 1.80 25.82 2.03
C VAL A 82 0.99 25.94 0.75
N ILE A 83 0.37 24.83 0.34
CA ILE A 83 -0.36 24.73 -0.94
C ILE A 83 -1.88 24.69 -0.76
N GLY A 84 -2.35 24.40 0.46
CA GLY A 84 -3.78 24.25 0.72
C GLY A 84 -4.38 23.05 -0.01
N HIS A 85 -5.13 23.28 -1.09
CA HIS A 85 -5.72 22.19 -1.89
C HIS A 85 -5.48 22.45 -3.37
N ILE A 86 -4.90 21.47 -4.06
CA ILE A 86 -4.64 21.53 -5.49
C ILE A 86 -5.39 20.40 -6.19
N ASP A 87 -6.25 20.78 -7.13
CA ASP A 87 -6.73 19.90 -8.20
C ASP A 87 -5.76 20.00 -9.38
N THR A 88 -5.21 18.87 -9.81
CA THR A 88 -4.19 18.82 -10.85
C THR A 88 -4.51 17.79 -11.94
N LYS A 89 -4.02 18.08 -13.14
CA LYS A 89 -4.10 17.25 -14.34
C LYS A 89 -2.72 16.94 -14.90
N ILE A 90 -1.68 16.97 -14.07
CA ILE A 90 -0.33 16.60 -14.51
C ILE A 90 -0.35 15.21 -15.15
N GLU A 91 0.41 15.10 -16.23
CA GLU A 91 0.48 13.91 -17.04
C GLU A 91 1.91 13.73 -17.56
N GLY A 92 2.49 12.58 -17.28
CA GLY A 92 3.66 12.08 -18.02
C GLY A 92 3.24 11.19 -19.18
N ALA A 93 4.20 10.53 -19.83
CA ALA A 93 3.92 9.55 -20.88
C ALA A 93 4.23 8.13 -20.40
N PRO A 94 3.65 7.09 -21.03
CA PRO A 94 4.02 5.70 -20.74
C PRO A 94 5.53 5.49 -20.82
N GLY A 95 6.13 5.00 -19.73
CA GLY A 95 7.58 4.81 -19.62
C GLY A 95 8.40 6.08 -19.36
N GLN A 96 7.76 7.24 -19.30
CA GLN A 96 8.37 8.55 -19.05
C GLN A 96 7.49 9.34 -18.06
N PRO A 97 7.38 8.89 -16.79
CA PRO A 97 6.58 9.59 -15.81
C PRO A 97 7.21 10.94 -15.45
N ILE A 98 6.39 11.91 -15.05
CA ILE A 98 6.89 13.09 -14.34
C ILE A 98 7.09 12.69 -12.87
N THR A 99 8.27 12.94 -12.32
CA THR A 99 8.61 12.53 -10.95
C THR A 99 8.77 13.73 -10.03
N PHE A 100 7.98 13.83 -8.98
CA PHE A 100 8.16 14.79 -7.89
C PHE A 100 8.88 14.09 -6.73
N ARG A 101 10.05 14.61 -6.37
CA ARG A 101 10.92 13.99 -5.38
C ARG A 101 11.61 15.05 -4.53
N GLN A 102 11.72 14.83 -3.22
CA GLN A 102 12.54 15.73 -2.40
C GLN A 102 14.03 15.61 -2.72
N MET A 103 14.78 16.69 -2.49
CA MET A 103 16.23 16.69 -2.57
C MET A 103 16.84 15.68 -1.59
N PRO A 104 17.89 14.93 -1.98
CA PRO A 104 18.54 13.97 -1.09
C PRO A 104 19.06 14.63 0.20
N GLY A 105 18.72 14.04 1.35
CA GLY A 105 19.15 14.55 2.66
C GLY A 105 18.42 15.81 3.14
N GLU A 106 17.49 16.35 2.34
CA GLU A 106 16.63 17.45 2.73
C GLU A 106 15.28 16.94 3.22
N TRP A 107 14.40 17.85 3.65
CA TRP A 107 13.07 17.50 4.13
C TRP A 107 12.04 18.47 3.57
N ALA A 108 11.36 18.06 2.50
CA ALA A 108 10.27 18.81 1.90
C ALA A 108 8.96 18.49 2.63
N ARG A 109 8.32 19.53 3.17
CA ARG A 109 7.11 19.42 3.99
C ARG A 109 5.97 20.14 3.29
N VAL A 110 4.99 19.38 2.79
CA VAL A 110 3.86 19.95 2.05
C VAL A 110 2.66 20.03 2.98
N ASP A 111 2.28 21.25 3.35
CA ASP A 111 1.05 21.54 4.07
C ASP A 111 -0.09 21.74 3.07
N GLY A 112 -0.90 20.69 2.92
CA GLY A 112 -2.05 20.69 2.03
C GLY A 112 -2.47 19.31 1.55
N SER A 113 -3.05 19.31 0.35
CA SER A 113 -3.72 18.16 -0.26
C SER A 113 -3.67 18.21 -1.77
N LEU A 114 -3.64 17.04 -2.39
CA LEU A 114 -3.51 16.86 -3.83
C LEU A 114 -4.63 15.97 -4.37
N THR A 115 -5.32 16.45 -5.40
CA THR A 115 -6.27 15.62 -6.14
C THR A 115 -5.93 15.55 -7.62
N PHE A 116 -5.87 14.33 -8.16
CA PHE A 116 -5.55 14.07 -9.56
C PHE A 116 -6.80 13.68 -10.34
N TYR A 117 -7.09 14.41 -11.41
CA TYR A 117 -8.25 14.17 -12.28
C TYR A 117 -7.90 14.34 -13.75
N SER A 118 -8.75 13.79 -14.62
CA SER A 118 -8.80 14.11 -16.06
C SER A 118 -7.44 14.06 -16.79
N SER A 119 -6.55 13.14 -16.40
CA SER A 119 -5.28 12.86 -17.09
C SER A 119 -5.06 11.36 -17.25
N ALA A 120 -4.09 10.99 -18.10
CA ALA A 120 -3.60 9.62 -18.25
C ALA A 120 -2.61 9.19 -17.15
N GLY A 121 -2.30 10.10 -16.22
CA GLY A 121 -1.34 9.91 -15.14
C GLY A 121 0.10 9.77 -15.63
N ASN A 122 0.76 8.67 -15.27
CA ASN A 122 2.23 8.52 -15.39
C ASN A 122 2.94 9.58 -14.54
N VAL A 123 2.60 9.63 -13.26
CA VAL A 123 3.19 10.55 -12.30
C VAL A 123 3.69 9.77 -11.09
N VAL A 124 4.88 10.13 -10.62
CA VAL A 124 5.47 9.59 -9.42
C VAL A 124 5.57 10.71 -8.38
N LEU A 125 4.98 10.53 -7.21
CA LEU A 125 5.25 11.35 -6.03
C LEU A 125 6.07 10.52 -5.06
N ARG A 126 7.23 11.01 -4.62
CA ARG A 126 8.08 10.23 -3.72
C ARG A 126 8.92 10.97 -2.70
N ASP A 127 9.14 10.27 -1.59
CA ASP A 127 10.11 10.57 -0.53
C ASP A 127 9.84 11.83 0.33
N PHE A 128 8.72 12.55 0.17
CA PHE A 128 8.41 13.77 0.94
C PHE A 128 7.23 13.62 1.94
N GLU A 129 7.08 14.60 2.84
CA GLU A 129 5.99 14.70 3.81
C GLU A 129 4.80 15.48 3.22
N LEU A 130 3.59 14.98 3.42
CA LEU A 130 2.33 15.65 3.10
C LEU A 130 1.42 15.63 4.33
N TYR A 131 1.12 16.79 4.88
CA TYR A 131 0.34 16.94 6.10
C TYR A 131 -0.68 18.07 6.01
N SER A 132 -1.53 18.21 7.01
CA SER A 132 -2.31 19.44 7.19
C SER A 132 -1.99 20.09 8.52
N SER A 133 -1.68 21.39 8.48
CA SER A 133 -1.59 22.23 9.68
C SER A 133 -2.96 22.57 10.27
N ASP A 134 -4.06 22.31 9.55
CA ASP A 134 -5.42 22.47 10.06
C ASP A 134 -5.74 21.37 11.07
N THR A 135 -5.75 21.74 12.35
CA THR A 135 -6.06 20.84 13.46
C THR A 135 -7.56 20.70 13.74
N ASN A 136 -8.43 21.43 13.03
CA ASN A 136 -9.87 21.39 13.29
C ASN A 136 -10.52 20.12 12.72
N ARG A 137 -10.65 19.11 13.58
CA ARG A 137 -11.16 17.76 13.24
C ARG A 137 -12.51 17.42 13.87
N LEU A 138 -13.08 18.35 14.63
CA LEU A 138 -14.28 18.09 15.43
C LEU A 138 -15.43 18.92 14.88
N SER A 139 -16.36 18.24 14.21
CA SER A 139 -17.64 18.83 13.84
C SER A 139 -18.57 18.84 15.05
N SER A 140 -19.36 19.90 15.18
CA SER A 140 -20.44 20.02 16.16
C SER A 140 -21.78 19.50 15.64
N GLN A 141 -21.86 19.16 14.36
CA GLN A 141 -23.08 18.80 13.66
C GLN A 141 -23.49 17.35 13.93
N ILE A 142 -24.79 17.07 13.93
CA ILE A 142 -25.38 15.73 14.11
C ILE A 142 -26.24 15.43 12.88
N GLY A 143 -26.24 14.18 12.41
CA GLY A 143 -27.08 13.72 11.31
C GLY A 143 -26.61 14.16 9.91
N VAL A 144 -25.33 14.54 9.77
CA VAL A 144 -24.74 15.04 8.51
C VAL A 144 -23.98 13.98 7.71
N GLY A 145 -23.96 12.74 8.20
CA GLY A 145 -23.30 11.63 7.50
C GLY A 145 -21.80 11.87 7.34
N PHE A 146 -21.32 11.95 6.10
CA PHE A 146 -19.90 12.00 5.74
C PHE A 146 -19.40 13.41 5.37
N ASP A 147 -20.28 14.41 5.38
CA ASP A 147 -20.03 15.74 4.82
C ASP A 147 -20.42 16.87 5.80
N PRO A 148 -19.79 16.94 6.99
CA PRO A 148 -19.97 18.08 7.89
C PRO A 148 -19.51 19.39 7.21
N THR A 149 -20.21 20.48 7.48
CA THR A 149 -19.96 21.78 6.82
C THR A 149 -19.25 22.81 7.70
N ASP A 150 -19.04 22.49 8.99
CA ASP A 150 -18.36 23.36 9.96
C ASP A 150 -16.85 23.07 10.11
N ILE A 151 -16.35 22.05 9.42
CA ILE A 151 -14.93 21.71 9.32
C ILE A 151 -14.54 21.53 7.85
N LYS A 152 -13.26 21.74 7.53
CA LYS A 152 -12.74 21.49 6.18
C LYS A 152 -12.43 20.01 6.06
N ILE A 153 -13.09 19.31 5.14
CA ILE A 153 -12.87 17.87 4.89
C ILE A 153 -12.06 17.70 3.60
N ILE A 154 -10.77 17.44 3.73
CA ILE A 154 -9.88 17.20 2.58
C ILE A 154 -9.04 15.94 2.78
N PRO A 155 -8.87 15.10 1.75
CA PRO A 155 -7.93 13.98 1.79
C PRO A 155 -6.49 14.51 1.67
N GLY A 156 -5.49 13.71 2.04
CA GLY A 156 -4.09 14.01 1.69
C GLY A 156 -3.87 13.88 0.19
N VAL A 157 -3.99 12.66 -0.31
CA VAL A 157 -3.93 12.36 -1.74
C VAL A 157 -5.24 11.74 -2.18
N ALA A 158 -5.85 12.27 -3.23
CA ALA A 158 -6.96 11.64 -3.92
C ALA A 158 -6.63 11.42 -5.39
N SER A 159 -6.78 10.19 -5.89
CA SER A 159 -6.45 9.84 -7.26
C SER A 159 -7.66 9.27 -7.99
N TYR A 160 -8.05 9.94 -9.07
CA TYR A 160 -9.07 9.51 -10.02
C TYR A 160 -8.48 9.12 -11.38
N VAL A 161 -7.14 9.15 -11.48
CA VAL A 161 -6.38 8.89 -12.70
C VAL A 161 -5.58 7.59 -12.59
N PRO A 162 -5.32 6.91 -13.73
CA PRO A 162 -4.51 5.70 -13.76
C PRO A 162 -3.00 6.00 -13.68
N ASN A 163 -2.17 4.97 -13.57
CA ASN A 163 -0.70 5.05 -13.72
C ASN A 163 -0.01 5.99 -12.73
N MET A 164 -0.49 6.05 -11.50
CA MET A 164 0.14 6.82 -10.42
C MET A 164 1.05 5.93 -9.59
N SER A 165 2.18 6.48 -9.13
CA SER A 165 3.01 5.85 -8.11
C SER A 165 3.26 6.81 -6.96
N PHE A 166 2.86 6.40 -5.76
CA PHE A 166 3.10 7.11 -4.52
C PHE A 166 4.10 6.29 -3.70
N ILE A 167 5.32 6.78 -3.55
CA ILE A 167 6.44 5.99 -3.03
C ILE A 167 7.05 6.69 -1.83
N ASN A 168 7.16 6.00 -0.69
CA ASN A 168 7.87 6.48 0.49
C ASN A 168 7.37 7.83 1.05
N LEU A 169 6.10 8.17 0.80
CA LEU A 169 5.52 9.40 1.34
C LEU A 169 5.19 9.23 2.83
N VAL A 170 5.27 10.33 3.57
CA VAL A 170 4.73 10.42 4.94
C VAL A 170 3.46 11.25 4.87
N VAL A 171 2.29 10.63 5.01
CA VAL A 171 0.98 11.28 4.84
C VAL A 171 0.19 11.26 6.14
N HIS A 172 0.02 12.41 6.78
CA HIS A 172 -0.61 12.44 8.10
C HIS A 172 -1.42 13.70 8.36
N ASP A 173 -2.20 13.65 9.44
CA ASP A 173 -2.96 14.78 9.91
C ASP A 173 -3.87 15.38 8.82
N GLN A 174 -4.43 14.56 7.93
CA GLN A 174 -5.42 15.01 6.96
C GLN A 174 -6.80 14.96 7.60
N THR A 175 -7.65 15.95 7.38
CA THR A 175 -8.99 15.99 7.98
C THR A 175 -9.96 14.99 7.34
N ARG A 176 -9.55 14.27 6.29
CA ARG A 176 -10.30 13.14 5.70
C ARG A 176 -9.44 11.87 5.64
N HIS A 177 -9.19 11.35 4.44
CA HIS A 177 -8.41 10.14 4.23
C HIS A 177 -6.93 10.48 4.02
N GLY A 178 -6.01 9.59 4.37
CA GLY A 178 -4.61 9.72 3.95
C GLY A 178 -4.51 9.61 2.43
N PHE A 179 -4.92 8.44 1.90
CA PHE A 179 -5.07 8.16 0.48
C PHE A 179 -6.51 7.81 0.14
N TYR A 180 -7.03 8.43 -0.91
CA TYR A 180 -8.21 7.98 -1.64
C TYR A 180 -7.84 7.55 -3.06
N ILE A 181 -8.17 6.32 -3.44
CA ILE A 181 -7.96 5.81 -4.80
C ILE A 181 -9.30 5.38 -5.37
N SER A 182 -9.72 6.03 -6.44
CA SER A 182 -11.02 5.79 -7.07
C SER A 182 -11.11 4.46 -7.82
N GLU A 183 -12.34 3.99 -8.00
CA GLU A 183 -12.74 2.88 -8.86
C GLU A 183 -12.24 2.99 -10.31
N TYR A 184 -12.00 4.21 -10.80
CA TYR A 184 -11.52 4.49 -12.16
C TYR A 184 -9.99 4.54 -12.26
N ALA A 185 -9.30 4.67 -11.13
CA ALA A 185 -7.85 4.86 -11.03
C ALA A 185 -7.10 3.52 -11.11
N THR A 186 -6.83 3.06 -12.33
CA THR A 186 -6.21 1.75 -12.60
C THR A 186 -4.69 1.80 -12.68
N ASN A 187 -4.01 0.70 -12.37
CA ASN A 187 -2.55 0.58 -12.43
C ASN A 187 -1.86 1.60 -11.49
N ASN A 188 -2.39 1.74 -10.28
CA ASN A 188 -1.82 2.61 -9.25
C ASN A 188 -1.02 1.81 -8.24
N LEU A 189 0.11 2.39 -7.84
CA LEU A 189 1.00 1.87 -6.80
C LEU A 189 1.02 2.84 -5.62
N VAL A 190 0.81 2.32 -4.41
CA VAL A 190 1.11 3.00 -3.16
C VAL A 190 2.10 2.15 -2.37
N TYR A 191 3.32 2.63 -2.22
CA TYR A 191 4.44 1.82 -1.76
C TYR A 191 5.26 2.49 -0.67
N GLY A 192 5.56 1.77 0.41
CA GLY A 192 6.54 2.22 1.41
C GLY A 192 6.12 3.47 2.20
N CYS A 193 4.84 3.86 2.12
CA CYS A 193 4.34 5.07 2.76
C CYS A 193 4.07 4.86 4.25
N LEU A 194 4.24 5.93 5.02
CA LEU A 194 3.85 6.02 6.43
C LEU A 194 2.59 6.89 6.51
N VAL A 195 1.47 6.35 6.98
CA VAL A 195 0.16 7.02 6.89
C VAL A 195 -0.55 6.99 8.23
N TYR A 196 -0.80 8.15 8.85
CA TYR A 196 -1.32 8.16 10.23
C TYR A 196 -2.10 9.41 10.62
N ASN A 197 -2.86 9.33 11.72
CA ASN A 197 -3.63 10.45 12.30
C ASN A 197 -4.59 11.15 11.33
N ASN A 198 -5.14 10.41 10.36
CA ASN A 198 -6.06 10.97 9.38
C ASN A 198 -7.52 10.82 9.83
N GLY A 199 -8.31 11.87 9.62
CA GLY A 199 -9.76 11.88 9.81
C GLY A 199 -10.31 12.95 10.75
N TRP A 200 -11.61 12.84 10.99
CA TRP A 200 -12.45 13.75 11.76
C TRP A 200 -13.52 12.98 12.58
N ALA A 201 -14.17 13.68 13.51
CA ALA A 201 -15.30 13.16 14.29
C ALA A 201 -16.40 14.22 14.50
N SER A 202 -17.64 13.76 14.67
CA SER A 202 -18.81 14.51 15.15
C SER A 202 -19.41 13.80 16.38
N PRO A 203 -20.45 14.33 17.05
CA PRO A 203 -21.06 13.63 18.18
C PRO A 203 -21.67 12.26 17.85
N ASP A 204 -22.03 12.02 16.58
CA ASP A 204 -22.75 10.83 16.13
C ASP A 204 -22.08 10.06 14.99
N ASN A 205 -20.97 10.58 14.43
CA ASN A 205 -20.18 9.88 13.44
C ASN A 205 -18.67 10.18 13.59
N ALA A 206 -17.85 9.39 12.89
CA ALA A 206 -16.45 9.72 12.66
C ALA A 206 -16.03 9.10 11.33
N GLU A 207 -15.15 9.76 10.59
CA GLU A 207 -14.68 9.30 9.29
C GLU A 207 -13.26 9.74 9.00
N GLY A 208 -12.58 8.99 8.14
CA GLY A 208 -11.18 9.25 7.79
C GLY A 208 -10.32 8.00 7.95
N HIS A 209 -10.22 7.27 6.86
CA HIS A 209 -9.33 6.12 6.71
C HIS A 209 -7.91 6.52 6.30
N ASN A 210 -6.90 5.74 6.67
CA ASN A 210 -5.56 5.94 6.14
C ASN A 210 -5.50 5.57 4.64
N PHE A 211 -6.00 4.40 4.27
CA PHE A 211 -6.16 3.96 2.89
C PHE A 211 -7.64 3.68 2.57
N TYR A 212 -8.24 4.54 1.76
CA TYR A 212 -9.60 4.42 1.26
C TYR A 212 -9.58 4.11 -0.24
N VAL A 213 -9.70 2.84 -0.60
CA VAL A 213 -9.39 2.38 -1.96
C VAL A 213 -10.60 1.68 -2.56
N GLN A 214 -11.03 2.18 -3.70
CA GLN A 214 -12.02 1.57 -4.58
C GLN A 214 -11.39 0.96 -5.82
N SER A 215 -12.15 0.05 -6.45
CA SER A 215 -11.79 -0.52 -7.75
C SER A 215 -13.05 -0.98 -8.47
N ASN A 216 -13.01 -0.95 -9.81
CA ASN A 216 -13.99 -1.62 -10.67
C ASN A 216 -13.36 -2.38 -11.85
N ARG A 217 -12.08 -2.10 -12.13
CA ARG A 217 -11.30 -2.69 -13.22
C ARG A 217 -9.82 -2.40 -13.00
N GLY A 218 -8.95 -3.11 -13.73
CA GLY A 218 -7.50 -2.93 -13.64
C GLY A 218 -6.96 -3.29 -12.27
N THR A 219 -5.74 -2.85 -11.96
CA THR A 219 -5.02 -3.25 -10.75
C THR A 219 -4.81 -2.08 -9.80
N ARG A 220 -4.68 -2.36 -8.50
CA ARG A 220 -4.01 -1.49 -7.52
C ARG A 220 -3.07 -2.34 -6.68
N GLU A 221 -1.87 -1.81 -6.48
CA GLU A 221 -0.87 -2.40 -5.61
C GLU A 221 -0.64 -1.47 -4.41
N ILE A 222 -0.92 -1.97 -3.22
CA ILE A 222 -0.71 -1.25 -1.96
C ILE A 222 0.26 -2.12 -1.16
N THR A 223 1.52 -1.70 -1.08
CA THR A 223 2.61 -2.59 -0.65
C THR A 223 3.61 -1.91 0.30
N ASP A 224 4.04 -2.64 1.33
CA ASP A 224 5.05 -2.20 2.31
C ASP A 224 4.72 -0.88 3.03
N ASN A 225 3.43 -0.53 3.15
CA ASN A 225 3.01 0.67 3.86
C ASN A 225 2.82 0.42 5.36
N VAL A 226 2.97 1.44 6.19
CA VAL A 226 2.69 1.41 7.63
C VAL A 226 1.54 2.38 7.92
N ALA A 227 0.46 1.88 8.50
CA ALA A 227 -0.75 2.65 8.78
C ALA A 227 -1.16 2.57 10.26
N PHE A 228 -1.43 3.71 10.90
CA PHE A 228 -1.97 3.70 12.26
C PHE A 228 -2.78 4.93 12.62
N ASN A 229 -3.54 4.85 13.72
CA ASN A 229 -4.26 5.98 14.33
C ASN A 229 -5.21 6.76 13.40
N ALA A 230 -5.83 6.11 12.42
CA ALA A 230 -6.93 6.72 11.69
C ALA A 230 -8.13 6.99 12.62
N SER A 231 -8.97 7.98 12.32
CA SER A 231 -10.29 8.10 12.99
C SER A 231 -11.19 6.94 12.59
N GLY A 232 -10.96 6.37 11.40
CA GLY A 232 -11.56 5.13 10.94
C GLY A 232 -10.61 3.96 10.78
N ALA A 233 -10.91 3.10 9.80
CA ALA A 233 -10.06 1.97 9.46
C ALA A 233 -8.72 2.41 8.87
N ASN A 234 -7.67 1.62 9.12
CA ASN A 234 -6.37 1.84 8.50
C ASN A 234 -6.40 1.49 7.01
N PHE A 235 -6.95 0.32 6.67
CA PHE A 235 -7.19 -0.14 5.31
C PHE A 235 -8.67 -0.43 5.11
N GLN A 236 -9.35 0.47 4.41
CA GLN A 236 -10.73 0.31 3.95
C GLN A 236 -10.70 0.15 2.43
N ILE A 237 -10.69 -1.10 1.98
CA ILE A 237 -10.64 -1.46 0.56
C ILE A 237 -12.03 -1.95 0.17
N TYR A 238 -12.75 -1.15 -0.60
CA TYR A 238 -14.18 -1.34 -0.73
C TYR A 238 -14.73 -1.04 -2.12
N GLU A 239 -15.94 -1.51 -2.38
CA GLU A 239 -16.78 -0.98 -3.44
C GLU A 239 -18.22 -1.01 -2.94
N ASN A 240 -19.00 0.02 -3.25
CA ASN A 240 -20.38 0.17 -2.80
C ASN A 240 -21.30 0.78 -3.86
N ALA A 241 -20.82 1.05 -5.08
CA ALA A 241 -21.63 1.62 -6.13
C ALA A 241 -22.37 0.56 -6.96
N THR A 242 -23.56 0.94 -7.44
CA THR A 242 -24.39 0.10 -8.30
C THR A 242 -23.62 -0.31 -9.57
N ASN A 243 -23.70 -1.58 -9.94
CA ASN A 243 -23.00 -2.17 -11.11
C ASN A 243 -21.46 -2.09 -11.04
N MET A 244 -20.89 -1.86 -9.86
CA MET A 244 -19.44 -1.90 -9.65
C MET A 244 -19.01 -3.16 -8.87
N ARG A 245 -17.72 -3.50 -8.94
CA ARG A 245 -17.10 -4.67 -8.30
C ARG A 245 -15.73 -4.34 -7.74
N LEU A 246 -15.40 -4.80 -6.54
CA LEU A 246 -14.03 -4.68 -6.04
C LEU A 246 -13.12 -5.72 -6.72
N VAL A 247 -12.15 -5.30 -7.53
CA VAL A 247 -11.28 -6.22 -8.30
C VAL A 247 -9.83 -5.76 -8.40
N GLY A 248 -8.91 -6.72 -8.53
CA GLY A 248 -7.52 -6.46 -8.89
C GLY A 248 -6.72 -5.75 -7.79
N ILE A 249 -7.00 -6.07 -6.52
CA ILE A 249 -6.30 -5.50 -5.37
C ILE A 249 -5.20 -6.46 -4.92
N THR A 250 -3.99 -5.92 -4.76
CA THR A 250 -2.91 -6.57 -4.02
C THR A 250 -2.52 -5.74 -2.80
N LEU A 251 -2.65 -6.34 -1.62
CA LEU A 251 -2.11 -5.86 -0.35
C LEU A 251 -0.93 -6.76 0.03
N ASP A 252 0.30 -6.25 -0.05
CA ASP A 252 1.51 -7.03 0.25
C ASP A 252 2.39 -6.34 1.31
N GLY A 253 2.70 -7.02 2.41
CA GLY A 253 3.70 -6.53 3.36
C GLY A 253 3.32 -5.27 4.14
N ASN A 254 2.04 -4.87 4.12
CA ASN A 254 1.60 -3.68 4.84
C ASN A 254 1.43 -3.97 6.34
N VAL A 255 1.59 -2.94 7.16
CA VAL A 255 1.42 -2.96 8.61
C VAL A 255 0.24 -2.09 8.99
N ALA A 256 -0.66 -2.58 9.86
CA ALA A 256 -1.76 -1.77 10.37
C ALA A 256 -2.03 -2.01 11.87
N PHE A 257 -2.30 -0.93 12.60
CA PHE A 257 -2.72 -1.01 13.99
C PHE A 257 -3.44 0.24 14.48
N ASN A 258 -4.25 0.07 15.53
CA ASN A 258 -4.88 1.15 16.28
C ASN A 258 -5.84 2.04 15.44
N ALA A 259 -6.63 1.42 14.56
CA ALA A 259 -7.76 2.08 13.92
C ALA A 259 -8.75 2.66 14.95
N GLY A 260 -9.34 3.80 14.61
CA GLY A 260 -10.29 4.51 15.47
C GLY A 260 -9.67 5.28 16.64
N ALA A 261 -8.34 5.29 16.81
CA ALA A 261 -7.69 5.80 18.02
C ALA A 261 -7.91 7.29 18.31
N ILE A 262 -8.23 8.08 17.30
CA ILE A 262 -8.41 9.54 17.42
C ILE A 262 -9.88 9.97 17.53
N GLN A 263 -10.78 9.03 17.85
CA GLN A 263 -12.20 9.28 18.09
C GLN A 263 -12.81 8.25 19.06
N ALA A 264 -14.02 8.51 19.57
CA ALA A 264 -14.68 7.66 20.58
C ALA A 264 -16.14 7.30 20.24
N VAL A 265 -16.57 7.58 19.01
CA VAL A 265 -17.96 7.51 18.55
C VAL A 265 -18.34 6.13 18.03
N ARG A 266 -17.42 5.47 17.30
CA ARG A 266 -17.68 4.14 16.73
C ARG A 266 -16.43 3.27 16.72
N ASN A 267 -16.59 1.96 16.85
CA ASN A 267 -15.46 1.03 16.79
C ASN A 267 -15.13 0.68 15.33
N TYR A 268 -13.84 0.61 15.01
CA TYR A 268 -13.33 0.27 13.68
C TYR A 268 -12.40 -0.92 13.71
N ARG A 269 -12.16 -1.52 12.53
CA ARG A 269 -11.10 -2.51 12.32
C ARG A 269 -9.94 -1.87 11.61
N ASP A 270 -8.74 -2.40 11.82
CA ASP A 270 -7.58 -2.02 11.01
C ASP A 270 -7.78 -2.36 9.55
N TRP A 271 -8.40 -3.50 9.27
CA TRP A 271 -8.58 -4.06 7.94
C TRP A 271 -10.04 -4.34 7.65
N ILE A 272 -10.55 -3.72 6.60
CA ILE A 272 -11.89 -3.94 6.06
C ILE A 272 -11.73 -4.04 4.55
N VAL A 273 -11.94 -5.24 4.02
CA VAL A 273 -11.85 -5.52 2.58
C VAL A 273 -13.14 -6.18 2.14
N GLY A 274 -13.84 -5.65 1.14
CA GLY A 274 -15.06 -6.29 0.61
C GLY A 274 -16.03 -5.31 -0.03
N VAL A 275 -17.26 -5.75 -0.27
CA VAL A 275 -18.28 -4.90 -0.88
C VAL A 275 -19.48 -4.69 0.03
N ASP A 276 -20.08 -3.51 -0.06
CA ASP A 276 -21.40 -3.22 0.50
C ASP A 276 -22.40 -3.10 -0.65
N ALA A 277 -23.65 -3.52 -0.45
CA ALA A 277 -24.69 -3.31 -1.45
C ALA A 277 -24.83 -1.80 -1.76
N PRO A 278 -25.07 -1.39 -3.02
CA PRO A 278 -25.42 -2.20 -4.20
C PRO A 278 -24.27 -2.70 -5.10
N ALA A 279 -23.02 -2.75 -4.63
CA ALA A 279 -21.94 -3.35 -5.43
C ALA A 279 -22.15 -4.86 -5.65
N LEU A 280 -21.65 -5.39 -6.76
CA LEU A 280 -21.96 -6.75 -7.23
C LEU A 280 -21.19 -7.86 -6.51
N GLY A 281 -20.00 -7.57 -6.00
CA GLY A 281 -19.09 -8.57 -5.41
C GLY A 281 -17.62 -8.17 -5.52
N ALA A 282 -16.77 -8.77 -4.69
CA ALA A 282 -15.31 -8.67 -4.79
C ALA A 282 -14.72 -9.89 -5.52
N ASP A 283 -13.66 -9.74 -6.30
CA ASP A 283 -12.95 -10.85 -6.96
C ASP A 283 -11.47 -10.55 -7.21
N GLY A 284 -10.61 -11.57 -7.12
CA GLY A 284 -9.17 -11.43 -7.38
C GLY A 284 -8.48 -10.55 -6.35
N ILE A 285 -8.80 -10.74 -5.07
CA ILE A 285 -8.21 -9.99 -3.96
C ILE A 285 -7.04 -10.79 -3.36
N ILE A 286 -5.88 -10.14 -3.20
CA ILE A 286 -4.70 -10.78 -2.62
C ILE A 286 -4.24 -10.01 -1.40
N LEU A 287 -4.20 -10.68 -0.25
CA LEU A 287 -3.57 -10.21 0.99
C LEU A 287 -2.43 -11.15 1.34
N LYS A 288 -1.19 -10.71 1.16
CA LYS A 288 -0.03 -11.53 1.48
C LYS A 288 1.01 -10.80 2.31
N SER A 289 1.72 -11.53 3.18
CA SER A 289 2.80 -10.99 4.01
C SER A 289 2.41 -9.80 4.91
N ASN A 290 1.13 -9.46 5.05
CA ASN A 290 0.70 -8.30 5.83
C ASN A 290 0.80 -8.59 7.32
N MET A 291 0.91 -7.53 8.10
CA MET A 291 1.17 -7.57 9.52
C MET A 291 0.16 -6.71 10.27
N GLY A 292 -0.39 -7.24 11.36
CA GLY A 292 -1.36 -6.54 12.21
C GLY A 292 -0.84 -6.40 13.63
N TYR A 293 -1.41 -5.49 14.40
CA TYR A 293 -1.18 -5.48 15.84
C TYR A 293 -2.43 -4.99 16.57
N TYR A 294 -2.96 -5.82 17.46
CA TYR A 294 -4.00 -5.41 18.39
C TYR A 294 -3.35 -4.86 19.66
N ALA A 295 -3.31 -3.53 19.77
CA ALA A 295 -2.72 -2.86 20.91
C ALA A 295 -3.56 -3.08 22.19
N PRO A 296 -2.94 -3.39 23.33
CA PRO A 296 -3.64 -3.50 24.61
C PRO A 296 -4.44 -2.23 24.92
N GLY A 297 -5.73 -2.39 25.21
CA GLY A 297 -6.62 -1.27 25.50
C GLY A 297 -7.14 -0.51 24.28
N SER A 298 -6.82 -0.94 23.05
CA SER A 298 -7.38 -0.34 21.85
C SER A 298 -8.90 -0.51 21.79
N GLY A 299 -9.61 0.55 21.38
CA GLY A 299 -11.04 0.52 21.06
C GLY A 299 -11.36 -0.14 19.71
N ALA A 300 -10.34 -0.52 18.94
CA ALA A 300 -10.52 -1.22 17.68
C ALA A 300 -11.22 -2.58 17.88
N LEU A 301 -12.02 -2.97 16.90
CA LEU A 301 -12.46 -4.33 16.70
C LEU A 301 -11.26 -5.15 16.21
N GLU A 302 -10.91 -6.19 16.97
CA GLU A 302 -9.65 -6.92 16.80
C GLU A 302 -9.51 -7.65 15.46
N GLN A 303 -10.60 -8.19 14.90
CA GLN A 303 -10.48 -9.10 13.76
C GLN A 303 -10.29 -8.33 12.44
N VAL A 304 -9.44 -8.86 11.57
CA VAL A 304 -9.31 -8.50 10.16
C VAL A 304 -10.58 -8.93 9.42
N GLN A 305 -11.27 -8.02 8.74
CA GLN A 305 -12.51 -8.35 8.02
C GLN A 305 -12.29 -8.47 6.51
N ILE A 306 -12.52 -9.67 5.98
CA ILE A 306 -12.36 -10.04 4.57
C ILE A 306 -13.69 -10.56 4.01
N GLY A 307 -14.38 -9.70 3.28
CA GLY A 307 -15.77 -9.85 2.90
C GLY A 307 -16.69 -9.08 3.84
N ARG A 308 -17.71 -8.45 3.27
CA ARG A 308 -18.74 -7.68 3.98
C ARG A 308 -20.10 -8.25 3.62
N GLU A 309 -20.71 -7.73 2.55
CA GLU A 309 -21.99 -8.18 2.02
C GLU A 309 -21.82 -8.95 0.70
N GLY A 310 -22.92 -9.53 0.23
CA GLY A 310 -23.01 -10.21 -1.06
C GLY A 310 -22.19 -11.50 -1.17
N VAL A 311 -22.17 -12.06 -2.38
CA VAL A 311 -21.35 -13.21 -2.78
C VAL A 311 -20.09 -12.70 -3.47
N ASN A 312 -18.94 -13.15 -2.99
CA ASN A 312 -17.62 -12.76 -3.49
C ASN A 312 -16.96 -13.91 -4.29
N GLY A 313 -16.14 -13.55 -5.26
CA GLY A 313 -15.36 -14.45 -6.12
C GLY A 313 -14.18 -15.07 -5.38
N SER A 314 -12.97 -14.71 -5.77
CA SER A 314 -11.71 -15.29 -5.29
C SER A 314 -10.91 -14.37 -4.37
N VAL A 315 -10.35 -14.96 -3.31
CA VAL A 315 -9.41 -14.27 -2.40
C VAL A 315 -8.23 -15.16 -2.01
N ALA A 316 -7.07 -14.55 -1.80
CA ALA A 316 -5.89 -15.22 -1.26
C ALA A 316 -5.39 -14.49 0.01
N LEU A 317 -5.32 -15.20 1.13
CA LEU A 317 -4.70 -14.76 2.38
C LEU A 317 -3.46 -15.62 2.62
N LEU A 318 -2.27 -15.08 2.34
CA LEU A 318 -1.05 -15.86 2.29
C LEU A 318 0.05 -15.29 3.18
N ASN A 319 0.57 -16.08 4.11
CA ASN A 319 1.73 -15.72 4.93
C ASN A 319 1.58 -14.41 5.72
N ASN A 320 0.36 -14.05 6.11
CA ASN A 320 0.12 -12.87 6.93
C ASN A 320 0.45 -13.17 8.40
N TYR A 321 1.00 -12.19 9.12
CA TYR A 321 1.24 -12.27 10.57
C TYR A 321 0.24 -11.37 11.29
N LEU A 322 -0.89 -11.93 11.68
CA LEU A 322 -2.02 -11.21 12.23
C LEU A 322 -2.26 -11.67 13.68
N PRO A 323 -1.63 -11.04 14.69
CA PRO A 323 -1.97 -11.21 16.10
C PRO A 323 -3.31 -10.51 16.42
N GLN A 324 -4.29 -10.91 15.63
CA GLN A 324 -5.67 -10.47 15.47
C GLN A 324 -6.47 -11.70 15.03
N GLY A 325 -7.79 -11.65 15.07
CA GLY A 325 -8.64 -12.70 14.48
C GLY A 325 -8.96 -12.42 13.00
N LEU A 326 -9.71 -13.31 12.38
CA LEU A 326 -10.24 -13.20 11.02
C LEU A 326 -11.77 -13.26 11.03
N VAL A 327 -12.41 -12.36 10.29
CA VAL A 327 -13.80 -12.51 9.83
C VAL A 327 -13.76 -12.68 8.32
N MET A 328 -14.39 -13.73 7.81
CA MET A 328 -14.44 -14.03 6.39
C MET A 328 -15.87 -14.30 5.92
N ASN A 329 -16.37 -13.51 4.97
CA ASN A 329 -17.78 -13.56 4.55
C ASN A 329 -17.95 -13.88 3.05
N ASN A 330 -18.62 -15.01 2.79
CA ASN A 330 -19.25 -15.43 1.52
C ASN A 330 -18.34 -15.38 0.29
N TRP A 331 -17.15 -15.97 0.38
CA TRP A 331 -16.24 -16.15 -0.76
C TRP A 331 -16.49 -17.50 -1.45
N THR A 332 -16.51 -17.52 -2.78
CA THR A 332 -16.66 -18.75 -3.56
C THR A 332 -15.36 -19.56 -3.57
N ILE A 333 -14.22 -18.88 -3.65
CA ILE A 333 -12.88 -19.48 -3.74
C ILE A 333 -11.93 -18.77 -2.78
N ALA A 334 -11.22 -19.53 -1.94
CA ALA A 334 -10.17 -18.98 -1.10
C ALA A 334 -8.91 -19.85 -1.04
N ALA A 335 -7.75 -19.19 -1.03
CA ALA A 335 -6.51 -19.77 -0.56
C ALA A 335 -6.14 -19.11 0.77
N VAL A 336 -6.15 -19.86 1.87
CA VAL A 336 -5.81 -19.36 3.21
C VAL A 336 -4.69 -20.22 3.77
N ALA A 337 -3.45 -19.76 3.60
CA ALA A 337 -2.28 -20.56 3.96
C ALA A 337 -1.09 -19.78 4.51
N GLY A 338 -0.34 -20.41 5.41
CA GLY A 338 0.87 -19.84 6.01
C GLY A 338 0.61 -18.69 6.98
N ASN A 339 -0.65 -18.41 7.34
CA ASN A 339 -0.98 -17.25 8.17
C ASN A 339 -0.84 -17.57 9.65
N LEU A 340 -0.51 -16.55 10.44
CA LEU A 340 -0.75 -16.56 11.87
C LEU A 340 -2.01 -15.74 12.17
N PHE A 341 -2.96 -16.34 12.88
CA PHE A 341 -4.12 -15.65 13.45
C PHE A 341 -4.11 -15.87 14.97
N ALA A 342 -4.04 -14.78 15.74
CA ALA A 342 -4.02 -14.87 17.20
C ALA A 342 -4.95 -13.84 17.85
N ALA A 343 -6.20 -14.24 18.11
CA ALA A 343 -7.14 -13.41 18.84
C ALA A 343 -6.74 -13.29 20.33
N GLN A 344 -6.82 -12.06 20.85
CA GLN A 344 -6.36 -11.64 22.16
C GLN A 344 -7.49 -11.17 23.07
N ASN A 345 -8.68 -10.92 22.54
CA ASN A 345 -9.87 -10.57 23.34
C ASN A 345 -10.95 -11.67 23.32
N SER A 346 -12.22 -11.30 23.54
CA SER A 346 -13.35 -12.22 23.56
C SER A 346 -13.85 -12.66 22.17
N SER A 347 -13.14 -12.31 21.10
CA SER A 347 -13.50 -12.69 19.72
C SER A 347 -13.08 -14.11 19.37
N TYR A 348 -13.66 -14.64 18.29
CA TYR A 348 -13.18 -15.88 17.66
C TYR A 348 -11.87 -15.65 16.92
N ILE A 349 -10.99 -16.66 16.89
CA ILE A 349 -9.79 -16.62 16.04
C ILE A 349 -10.22 -16.52 14.58
N VAL A 350 -11.21 -17.33 14.17
CA VAL A 350 -11.82 -17.30 12.85
C VAL A 350 -13.33 -17.27 12.97
N ASN A 351 -13.97 -16.34 12.26
CA ASN A 351 -15.40 -16.33 12.00
C ASN A 351 -15.63 -16.44 10.49
N LEU A 352 -16.06 -17.62 10.04
CA LEU A 352 -16.35 -17.92 8.64
C LEU A 352 -17.85 -17.96 8.41
N ASN A 353 -18.34 -17.07 7.53
CA ASN A 353 -19.70 -17.10 7.03
C ASN A 353 -19.70 -17.52 5.56
N GLN A 354 -20.43 -18.59 5.25
CA GLN A 354 -20.60 -19.18 3.93
C GLN A 354 -22.07 -19.55 3.68
N THR A 355 -22.99 -18.77 4.26
CA THR A 355 -24.43 -19.02 4.18
C THR A 355 -25.01 -18.70 2.81
N GLN A 356 -24.35 -17.83 2.04
CA GLN A 356 -24.81 -17.43 0.70
C GLN A 356 -24.16 -18.26 -0.41
N VAL A 357 -22.97 -18.83 -0.15
CA VAL A 357 -22.21 -19.62 -1.11
C VAL A 357 -21.28 -20.59 -0.37
N PRO A 358 -21.20 -21.88 -0.75
CA PRO A 358 -20.21 -22.77 -0.17
C PRO A 358 -18.81 -22.36 -0.60
N LEU A 359 -17.86 -22.40 0.33
CA LEU A 359 -16.48 -22.06 0.07
C LEU A 359 -15.71 -23.26 -0.52
N ALA A 360 -15.26 -23.14 -1.77
CA ALA A 360 -14.25 -24.04 -2.33
C ALA A 360 -12.86 -23.51 -1.95
N THR A 361 -12.11 -24.23 -1.09
CA THR A 361 -10.88 -23.66 -0.53
C THR A 361 -9.73 -24.63 -0.36
N ALA A 362 -8.52 -24.08 -0.48
CA ALA A 362 -7.34 -24.61 0.18
C ALA A 362 -7.10 -23.76 1.44
N TRP A 363 -7.52 -24.29 2.59
CA TRP A 363 -7.37 -23.64 3.88
C TRP A 363 -6.50 -24.54 4.76
N ASN A 364 -5.21 -24.21 4.90
CA ASN A 364 -4.25 -25.10 5.54
C ASN A 364 -2.95 -24.41 5.94
N ASP A 365 -2.07 -25.08 6.68
CA ASP A 365 -0.73 -24.58 7.02
C ASP A 365 -0.76 -23.23 7.77
N ASN A 366 -1.83 -22.98 8.52
CA ASN A 366 -2.00 -21.80 9.36
C ASN A 366 -1.59 -22.09 10.81
N SER A 367 -1.29 -21.04 11.55
CA SER A 367 -1.00 -21.10 13.00
C SER A 367 -2.04 -20.29 13.75
N TYR A 368 -2.83 -20.97 14.57
CA TYR A 368 -3.89 -20.37 15.37
C TYR A 368 -3.47 -20.29 16.82
N LEU A 369 -3.62 -19.11 17.42
CA LEU A 369 -3.45 -18.96 18.85
C LEU A 369 -4.67 -18.29 19.47
N ARG A 370 -5.09 -18.81 20.62
CA ARG A 370 -6.09 -18.14 21.44
C ARG A 370 -5.49 -17.74 22.76
N SER A 371 -5.36 -16.43 22.95
CA SER A 371 -4.87 -15.85 24.19
C SER A 371 -5.94 -15.14 25.01
N GLY A 372 -7.06 -14.78 24.38
CA GLY A 372 -8.23 -14.20 25.02
C GLY A 372 -9.29 -15.24 25.43
N SER A 373 -10.40 -14.73 26.00
CA SER A 373 -11.51 -15.55 26.51
C SER A 373 -12.57 -15.91 25.47
N GLY A 374 -12.34 -15.60 24.18
CA GLY A 374 -13.26 -15.92 23.09
C GLY A 374 -13.26 -17.40 22.70
N GLY A 375 -13.90 -17.73 21.58
CA GLY A 375 -13.89 -19.07 21.01
C GLY A 375 -12.77 -19.29 19.99
N ASP A 376 -12.59 -20.53 19.54
CA ASP A 376 -11.61 -20.84 18.50
C ASP A 376 -12.17 -20.45 17.11
N PHE A 377 -13.21 -21.15 16.67
CA PHE A 377 -13.81 -20.99 15.35
C PHE A 377 -15.33 -20.82 15.46
N LEU A 378 -15.87 -19.95 14.59
CA LEU A 378 -17.30 -19.80 14.37
C LEU A 378 -17.58 -20.01 12.89
N GLY A 379 -18.32 -21.05 12.53
CA GLY A 379 -18.70 -21.36 11.15
C GLY A 379 -20.22 -21.31 10.97
N ASN A 380 -20.73 -20.37 10.17
CA ASN A 380 -22.18 -20.13 9.99
C ASN A 380 -22.96 -20.02 11.31
N SER A 381 -22.38 -19.35 12.31
CA SER A 381 -22.90 -19.24 13.70
C SER A 381 -22.79 -20.52 14.57
N THR A 382 -22.22 -21.61 14.07
CA THR A 382 -21.87 -22.78 14.90
C THR A 382 -20.47 -22.60 15.48
N GLU A 383 -20.33 -22.77 16.79
CA GLU A 383 -19.04 -22.75 17.48
C GLU A 383 -18.33 -24.10 17.32
N TYR A 384 -17.02 -24.06 17.08
CA TYR A 384 -16.16 -25.24 17.00
C TYR A 384 -14.91 -25.04 17.84
N GLY A 385 -14.48 -26.12 18.51
CA GLY A 385 -13.07 -26.28 18.87
C GLY A 385 -12.24 -26.59 17.62
N PHE A 386 -10.92 -26.37 17.68
CA PHE A 386 -10.05 -26.59 16.52
C PHE A 386 -10.17 -27.98 15.87
N TYR A 387 -10.25 -29.06 16.65
CA TYR A 387 -10.33 -30.41 16.09
C TYR A 387 -11.71 -30.73 15.49
N ASP A 388 -12.79 -30.21 16.08
CA ASP A 388 -14.14 -30.36 15.52
C ASP A 388 -14.26 -29.57 14.22
N TRP A 389 -13.64 -28.38 14.14
CA TRP A 389 -13.51 -27.62 12.91
C TRP A 389 -12.85 -28.43 11.80
N GLN A 390 -11.72 -29.09 12.08
CA GLN A 390 -11.05 -29.95 11.11
C GLN A 390 -11.94 -31.13 10.67
N GLY A 391 -12.63 -31.77 11.62
CA GLY A 391 -13.49 -32.92 11.34
C GLY A 391 -14.70 -32.58 10.48
N ASP A 392 -15.40 -31.50 10.81
CA ASP A 392 -16.67 -31.15 10.16
C ASP A 392 -16.47 -30.40 8.84
N THR A 393 -15.43 -29.57 8.73
CA THR A 393 -15.18 -28.77 7.52
C THR A 393 -14.18 -29.41 6.56
N GLY A 394 -13.28 -30.26 7.06
CA GLY A 394 -12.13 -30.77 6.31
C GLY A 394 -11.01 -29.72 6.09
N TYR A 395 -11.15 -28.52 6.63
CA TYR A 395 -10.14 -27.46 6.55
C TYR A 395 -9.04 -27.67 7.60
N ASP A 396 -7.91 -26.98 7.43
CA ASP A 396 -6.84 -26.85 8.41
C ASP A 396 -6.18 -28.16 8.85
N SER A 397 -6.27 -29.23 8.05
CA SER A 397 -5.75 -30.56 8.38
C SER A 397 -4.24 -30.62 8.72
N HIS A 398 -3.44 -29.65 8.29
CA HIS A 398 -2.02 -29.48 8.59
C HIS A 398 -1.72 -28.14 9.29
N SER A 399 -2.73 -27.47 9.82
CA SER A 399 -2.55 -26.26 10.63
C SER A 399 -2.21 -26.61 12.07
N THR A 400 -1.71 -25.62 12.81
CA THR A 400 -1.38 -25.74 14.24
C THR A 400 -2.31 -24.87 15.08
N TYR A 401 -2.56 -25.30 16.32
CA TYR A 401 -3.38 -24.59 17.28
C TYR A 401 -2.73 -24.58 18.66
N SER A 402 -2.83 -23.47 19.37
CA SER A 402 -2.42 -23.35 20.77
C SER A 402 -3.32 -22.39 21.56
N ALA A 403 -3.80 -22.84 22.72
CA ALA A 403 -4.49 -21.99 23.68
C ALA A 403 -3.47 -21.25 24.58
N ALA A 404 -2.63 -20.41 23.98
CA ALA A 404 -1.56 -19.70 24.65
C ALA A 404 -1.39 -18.28 24.12
N LYS A 405 -0.70 -17.44 24.91
CA LYS A 405 -0.20 -16.13 24.46
C LYS A 405 0.96 -16.31 23.50
N LEU A 406 1.13 -15.35 22.59
CA LEU A 406 2.35 -15.22 21.81
C LEU A 406 3.53 -14.94 22.74
N THR A 407 4.68 -15.53 22.43
CA THR A 407 5.94 -15.41 23.18
C THR A 407 7.11 -15.21 22.21
N GLY A 408 8.27 -14.84 22.72
CA GLY A 408 9.48 -14.63 21.93
C GLY A 408 9.46 -13.35 21.12
N THR A 409 10.40 -13.28 20.17
CA THR A 409 10.50 -12.20 19.20
C THR A 409 10.12 -12.67 17.81
N LYS A 410 9.54 -11.78 17.01
CA LYS A 410 9.36 -11.97 15.57
C LYS A 410 9.80 -10.70 14.86
N VAL A 411 10.78 -10.83 13.99
CA VAL A 411 11.37 -9.72 13.25
C VAL A 411 11.12 -9.90 11.77
N PHE A 412 10.70 -8.83 11.10
CA PHE A 412 10.62 -8.75 9.65
C PHE A 412 11.45 -7.55 9.20
N VAL A 413 12.43 -7.81 8.34
CA VAL A 413 13.18 -6.77 7.63
C VAL A 413 12.74 -6.80 6.17
N ARG A 414 12.22 -5.67 5.69
CA ARG A 414 11.64 -5.53 4.35
C ARG A 414 12.40 -4.48 3.54
N PRO A 415 13.41 -4.89 2.76
CA PRO A 415 14.16 -3.99 1.89
C PRO A 415 13.24 -3.25 0.91
N ASN A 416 13.51 -1.97 0.72
CA ASN A 416 12.72 -1.09 -0.12
C ASN A 416 13.04 -1.34 -1.60
N ARG A 417 12.01 -1.60 -2.40
CA ARG A 417 12.13 -1.87 -3.85
C ARG A 417 12.61 -0.66 -4.66
N TYR A 418 12.36 0.56 -4.19
CA TYR A 418 12.61 1.80 -4.93
C TYR A 418 13.73 2.66 -4.35
N GLU A 419 14.33 2.26 -3.23
CA GLU A 419 15.44 2.94 -2.58
C GLU A 419 16.40 1.92 -1.96
N ALA A 420 17.50 1.64 -2.66
CA ALA A 420 18.53 0.74 -2.13
C ALA A 420 19.10 1.31 -0.83
N GLY A 421 19.34 0.44 0.15
CA GLY A 421 19.82 0.85 1.47
C GLY A 421 18.72 1.29 2.45
N ARG A 422 17.44 1.22 2.05
CA ARG A 422 16.30 1.47 2.94
C ARG A 422 15.55 0.17 3.23
N ALA A 423 15.04 0.01 4.44
CA ALA A 423 14.12 -1.08 4.79
C ALA A 423 13.13 -0.66 5.87
N ASN A 424 11.95 -1.29 5.85
CA ASN A 424 11.06 -1.28 7.00
C ASN A 424 11.46 -2.43 7.94
N ILE A 425 11.56 -2.13 9.23
CA ILE A 425 11.84 -3.11 10.28
C ILE A 425 10.60 -3.21 11.17
N ILE A 426 10.01 -4.39 11.24
CA ILE A 426 8.83 -4.67 12.06
C ILE A 426 9.25 -5.66 13.15
N VAL A 427 9.14 -5.24 14.41
CA VAL A 427 9.54 -6.04 15.58
C VAL A 427 8.32 -6.31 16.44
N TYR A 428 8.02 -7.59 16.65
CA TYR A 428 7.17 -8.05 17.75
C TYR A 428 8.07 -8.57 18.87
N ASN A 429 7.98 -7.95 20.04
CA ASN A 429 8.74 -8.30 21.24
C ASN A 429 7.79 -8.76 22.35
N TRP A 430 7.26 -9.97 22.22
CA TRP A 430 6.23 -10.49 23.14
C TRP A 430 6.77 -10.74 24.55
N ASP A 431 8.05 -11.10 24.65
CA ASP A 431 8.74 -11.34 25.93
C ASP A 431 9.20 -10.05 26.62
N LYS A 432 9.02 -8.88 25.98
CA LYS A 432 9.42 -7.56 26.51
C LYS A 432 10.90 -7.50 26.88
N LEU A 433 11.75 -8.04 26.01
CA LEU A 433 13.19 -7.92 26.11
C LEU A 433 13.60 -6.44 26.07
N SER A 434 14.74 -6.09 26.69
CA SER A 434 15.28 -4.72 26.63
C SER A 434 15.71 -4.35 25.22
N ASP A 435 16.19 -5.34 24.46
CA ASP A 435 16.74 -5.19 23.12
C ASP A 435 16.33 -6.39 22.27
N VAL A 436 16.16 -6.19 20.96
CA VAL A 436 15.89 -7.24 19.98
C VAL A 436 16.94 -7.23 18.88
N THR A 437 17.59 -8.37 18.68
CA THR A 437 18.55 -8.55 17.59
C THR A 437 17.86 -8.62 16.23
N VAL A 438 18.29 -7.78 15.29
CA VAL A 438 17.71 -7.58 13.96
C VAL A 438 18.81 -7.68 12.89
N ASP A 439 18.70 -8.68 12.02
CA ASP A 439 19.57 -8.83 10.86
C ASP A 439 19.10 -7.95 9.68
N ILE A 440 19.87 -6.90 9.39
CA ILE A 440 19.60 -5.95 8.31
C ILE A 440 20.50 -6.15 7.08
N SER A 441 21.23 -7.26 6.99
CA SER A 441 22.14 -7.57 5.88
C SER A 441 21.44 -7.69 4.51
N SER A 442 20.12 -7.90 4.50
CA SER A 442 19.29 -7.87 3.29
C SER A 442 19.09 -6.46 2.71
N ALA A 443 19.33 -5.42 3.51
CA ALA A 443 19.13 -4.02 3.13
C ALA A 443 20.45 -3.24 3.03
N LEU A 444 21.41 -3.51 3.92
CA LEU A 444 22.68 -2.79 4.00
C LEU A 444 23.89 -3.69 3.77
N ALA A 445 24.90 -3.15 3.07
CA ALA A 445 26.22 -3.75 2.97
C ALA A 445 27.14 -3.25 4.10
N PRO A 446 28.09 -4.07 4.61
CA PRO A 446 29.06 -3.61 5.58
C PRO A 446 29.82 -2.36 5.10
N GLY A 447 30.01 -1.40 5.99
CA GLY A 447 30.57 -0.07 5.71
C GLY A 447 29.53 1.00 5.36
N ALA A 448 28.26 0.65 5.15
CA ALA A 448 27.20 1.63 4.94
C ALA A 448 26.87 2.39 6.24
N ALA A 449 26.78 3.72 6.16
CA ALA A 449 26.20 4.52 7.23
C ALA A 449 24.69 4.25 7.33
N TYR A 450 24.15 4.25 8.54
CA TYR A 450 22.74 4.03 8.76
C TYR A 450 22.17 4.93 9.87
N GLU A 451 20.87 5.15 9.78
CA GLU A 451 20.02 5.65 10.84
C GLU A 451 18.78 4.75 10.96
N VAL A 452 18.34 4.49 12.18
CA VAL A 452 17.09 3.81 12.48
C VAL A 452 16.12 4.85 13.00
N ARG A 453 14.92 4.94 12.41
CA ARG A 453 13.88 5.91 12.80
C ARG A 453 12.66 5.19 13.35
N ASN A 454 12.04 5.79 14.37
CA ASN A 454 10.77 5.32 14.91
C ASN A 454 9.63 5.70 13.95
N ALA A 455 8.91 4.73 13.39
CA ALA A 455 7.79 5.02 12.48
C ALA A 455 6.66 5.84 13.12
N GLN A 456 6.45 5.76 14.44
CA GLN A 456 5.45 6.56 15.15
C GLN A 456 5.92 7.98 15.49
N ASP A 457 7.19 8.27 15.26
CA ASP A 457 7.82 9.57 15.52
C ASP A 457 8.95 9.81 14.51
N PHE A 458 8.60 9.71 13.22
CA PHE A 458 9.58 9.54 12.12
C PHE A 458 10.56 10.71 11.99
N PHE A 459 10.11 11.90 12.37
CA PHE A 459 10.87 13.14 12.26
C PHE A 459 11.66 13.51 13.51
N ALA A 460 11.52 12.75 14.61
CA ALA A 460 12.41 12.85 15.74
C ALA A 460 13.85 12.42 15.38
N PRO A 461 14.85 12.70 16.24
CA PRO A 461 16.18 12.17 16.07
C PRO A 461 16.15 10.63 15.91
N PRO A 462 17.04 10.05 15.08
CA PRO A 462 17.15 8.61 14.95
C PRO A 462 17.34 7.92 16.31
N VAL A 463 16.70 6.77 16.49
CA VAL A 463 16.83 5.95 17.71
C VAL A 463 18.19 5.25 17.78
N LEU A 464 18.81 5.01 16.63
CA LEU A 464 20.15 4.45 16.51
C LEU A 464 20.82 4.97 15.24
N THR A 465 22.12 5.25 15.28
CA THR A 465 22.93 5.58 14.10
C THR A 465 24.27 4.86 14.17
N GLY A 466 24.89 4.64 13.01
CA GLY A 466 26.21 4.02 12.97
C GLY A 466 26.69 3.70 11.57
N VAL A 467 27.71 2.85 11.52
CA VAL A 467 28.20 2.21 10.29
C VAL A 467 27.97 0.72 10.46
N PHE A 468 27.25 0.11 9.52
CA PHE A 468 26.92 -1.31 9.59
C PHE A 468 28.21 -2.13 9.44
N ASP A 469 28.56 -2.95 10.44
CA ASP A 469 29.78 -3.75 10.45
C ASP A 469 29.58 -5.18 9.93
N GLY A 470 28.36 -5.51 9.50
CA GLY A 470 27.95 -6.83 9.05
C GLY A 470 27.39 -7.73 10.16
N GLN A 471 27.29 -7.26 11.40
CA GLN A 471 26.59 -7.94 12.47
C GLN A 471 25.16 -7.40 12.63
N PRO A 472 24.20 -8.23 13.08
CA PRO A 472 22.86 -7.77 13.43
C PRO A 472 22.89 -6.57 14.40
N LEU A 473 21.89 -5.69 14.27
CA LEU A 473 21.70 -4.57 15.20
C LEU A 473 20.90 -5.05 16.42
N ASP A 474 21.17 -4.51 17.60
CA ASP A 474 20.29 -4.62 18.76
C ASP A 474 19.44 -3.35 18.86
N LEU A 475 18.11 -3.49 18.75
CA LEU A 475 17.12 -2.41 18.69
C LEU A 475 16.17 -2.39 19.89
#